data_AF-A0A6C0C6Z8-F1
#
_entry.id   AF-A0A6C0C6Z8-F1
#
_cell.length_a   1.000
_cell.length_b   1.000
_cell.length_c   1.000
_cell.angle_alpha   90.00
_cell.angle_beta   90.00
_cell.angle_gamma   90.00
#
_symmetry.space_group_name_H-M   'P 1'
#
loop_
_entity.id
_entity.type
_entity.pdbx_description
1 polymer ?
#
loop_
_entity_poly.entity_id
_entity_poly.type
_entity_poly.pdbx_seq_one_letter_code
_entity_poly.pdbx_strand_id
1 'polypeptide(L)'
;MNLIYILFFVFASTNADLLADRLESLRVWIYRSNSSAQMILAFSNEYSNENTSHIVRDTADYAPREIAYEYDRVVLDLIFIFGFNPTMLHTNYDPTTVKWLGPDTVQVDYNLDIKTKFNFTTGTYDIDMQGFRNRDIFVFEPGTKRVILDYTIQDPAAIAVFDVVGTSIPNEFTCGFIIIPACNRTIDGGPYLSDTGFTSVEDCVTQLNNLPANPCPYAQRSNTKECRQLHGFSSGPLPSVHCAHTKIDSMVCQDSCLPACANCDSNAECVATFPTLLTPVYKCQCKNGYVGNGSTCAAKTCNYGNCPALYGSYQCSTGNCVCKDTFTANPTATGNDDLCTCEGGQIIYNNSVPVCVPEGRCISQQYECNEQSYNQVKCKSIGYNTFTKFKFCVCNYGFNGGYEYPCTCDASKRVVWSDTLSGEVCLSTSECTANWHCAYPKTCQISSGQQVGQCQV
;
A
#
# COMPACT_ATOMS: atom_id res chain seq x y z
N MET A 1 -65.94 14.40 -13.77
CA MET A 1 -65.22 15.03 -12.63
C MET A 1 -64.60 13.88 -11.83
N ASN A 2 -63.52 13.26 -12.30
CA ASN A 2 -62.11 13.67 -12.16
C ASN A 2 -61.74 14.03 -10.71
N LEU A 3 -61.12 13.10 -9.99
CA LEU A 3 -59.79 13.28 -9.39
C LEU A 3 -59.28 11.99 -8.72
N ILE A 4 -57.97 11.76 -8.85
CA ILE A 4 -57.07 10.99 -7.96
C ILE A 4 -57.00 9.47 -8.16
N TYR A 5 -56.04 9.05 -8.98
CA TYR A 5 -55.09 7.96 -8.70
C TYR A 5 -53.80 8.23 -9.48
N ILE A 6 -52.96 9.14 -8.97
CA ILE A 6 -51.53 9.13 -9.29
C ILE A 6 -50.88 8.42 -8.09
N LEU A 7 -50.63 7.12 -8.26
CA LEU A 7 -49.83 6.36 -7.32
C LEU A 7 -48.42 6.94 -7.30
N PHE A 8 -47.98 7.29 -6.09
CA PHE A 8 -46.59 7.50 -5.73
C PHE A 8 -45.77 6.25 -6.07
N PHE A 9 -45.05 6.26 -7.20
CA PHE A 9 -43.79 5.53 -7.33
C PHE A 9 -42.68 6.48 -6.89
N VAL A 10 -42.51 6.63 -5.58
CA VAL A 10 -41.27 7.19 -5.01
C VAL A 10 -40.37 6.01 -4.71
N PHE A 11 -39.24 5.97 -5.42
CA PHE A 11 -38.15 5.01 -5.27
C PHE A 11 -37.73 4.92 -3.80
N ALA A 12 -38.07 3.81 -3.14
CA ALA A 12 -37.29 3.34 -2.02
C ALA A 12 -36.09 2.60 -2.63
N SER A 13 -34.96 3.29 -2.82
CA SER A 13 -33.69 2.58 -2.96
C SER A 13 -33.52 1.78 -1.68
N THR A 14 -33.52 0.46 -1.78
CA THR A 14 -33.40 -0.38 -0.59
C THR A 14 -31.96 -0.27 -0.07
N ASN A 15 -31.75 -0.47 1.24
CA ASN A 15 -30.38 -0.52 1.81
C ASN A 15 -29.50 -1.58 1.12
N ALA A 16 -30.11 -2.60 0.48
CA ALA A 16 -29.40 -3.61 -0.30
C ALA A 16 -28.82 -3.05 -1.62
N ASP A 17 -29.52 -2.13 -2.28
CA ASP A 17 -29.06 -1.49 -3.51
C ASP A 17 -27.84 -0.59 -3.22
N LEU A 18 -27.90 0.19 -2.14
CA LEU A 18 -26.80 1.06 -1.72
C LEU A 18 -25.54 0.27 -1.35
N LEU A 19 -25.71 -0.90 -0.69
CA LEU A 19 -24.58 -1.76 -0.35
C LEU A 19 -23.88 -2.28 -1.60
N ALA A 20 -24.64 -2.79 -2.57
CA ALA A 20 -24.09 -3.27 -3.84
C ALA A 20 -23.39 -2.15 -4.62
N ASP A 21 -24.00 -0.97 -4.67
CA ASP A 21 -23.40 0.21 -5.31
C ASP A 21 -22.09 0.63 -4.65
N ARG A 22 -21.99 0.55 -3.31
CA ARG A 22 -20.76 0.85 -2.58
C ARG A 22 -19.66 -0.16 -2.87
N LEU A 23 -19.97 -1.45 -2.96
CA LEU A 23 -18.99 -2.48 -3.35
C LEU A 23 -18.45 -2.24 -4.76
N GLU A 24 -19.30 -1.78 -5.68
CA GLU A 24 -18.86 -1.37 -7.01
C GLU A 24 -17.97 -0.12 -6.96
N SER A 25 -18.31 0.87 -6.13
CA SER A 25 -17.44 2.04 -5.90
C SER A 25 -16.06 1.65 -5.35
N LEU A 26 -15.98 0.70 -4.41
CA LEU A 26 -14.70 0.17 -3.93
C LEU A 26 -13.86 -0.39 -5.07
N ARG A 27 -14.49 -1.23 -5.90
CA ARG A 27 -13.84 -1.86 -7.05
C ARG A 27 -13.32 -0.81 -8.03
N VAL A 28 -14.15 0.18 -8.39
CA VAL A 28 -13.76 1.27 -9.29
C VAL A 28 -12.60 2.07 -8.70
N TRP A 29 -12.68 2.42 -7.42
CA TRP A 29 -11.66 3.21 -6.75
C TRP A 29 -10.33 2.46 -6.63
N ILE A 30 -10.32 1.19 -6.22
CA ILE A 30 -9.09 0.39 -6.12
C ILE A 30 -8.42 0.26 -7.49
N TYR A 31 -9.20 0.09 -8.56
CA TYR A 31 -8.68 0.00 -9.92
C TYR A 31 -8.28 1.34 -10.55
N ARG A 32 -8.41 2.47 -9.85
CA ARG A 32 -8.12 3.80 -10.42
C ARG A 32 -6.71 3.93 -11.00
N SER A 33 -5.74 3.24 -10.41
CA SER A 33 -4.33 3.28 -10.82
C SER A 33 -3.98 2.32 -11.98
N ASN A 34 -4.94 1.52 -12.47
CA ASN A 34 -4.69 0.56 -13.55
C ASN A 34 -4.73 1.18 -14.95
N SER A 35 -5.44 2.31 -15.12
CA SER A 35 -5.51 3.04 -16.39
C SER A 35 -6.10 4.44 -16.22
N SER A 36 -5.79 5.36 -17.14
CA SER A 36 -6.36 6.71 -17.12
C SER A 36 -7.90 6.71 -17.20
N ALA A 37 -8.50 5.72 -17.88
CA ALA A 37 -9.96 5.57 -17.96
C ALA A 37 -10.57 5.21 -16.59
N GLN A 38 -9.94 4.32 -15.83
CA GLN A 38 -10.39 3.95 -14.49
C GLN A 38 -10.17 5.08 -13.49
N MET A 39 -9.06 5.80 -13.59
CA MET A 39 -8.82 7.03 -12.81
C MET A 39 -9.94 8.05 -13.03
N ILE A 40 -10.22 8.41 -14.29
CA ILE A 40 -11.27 9.39 -14.62
C ILE A 40 -12.64 8.93 -14.09
N LEU A 41 -12.95 7.64 -14.16
CA LEU A 41 -14.18 7.09 -13.63
C LEU A 41 -14.26 7.23 -12.10
N ALA A 42 -13.21 6.83 -11.36
CA ALA A 42 -13.15 6.91 -9.91
C ALA A 42 -13.32 8.36 -9.39
N PHE A 43 -12.72 9.32 -10.09
CA PHE A 43 -12.79 10.74 -9.75
C PHE A 43 -14.00 11.49 -10.34
N SER A 44 -14.91 10.78 -11.02
CA SER A 44 -16.16 11.38 -11.50
C SER A 44 -17.12 11.73 -10.35
N ASN A 45 -18.09 12.61 -10.62
CA ASN A 45 -19.17 12.95 -9.67
C ASN A 45 -20.10 11.76 -9.34
N GLU A 46 -19.95 10.63 -10.02
CA GLU A 46 -20.67 9.40 -9.71
C GLU A 46 -20.05 8.67 -8.50
N TYR A 47 -18.71 8.63 -8.43
CA TYR A 47 -17.96 7.81 -7.46
C TYR A 47 -17.23 8.64 -6.39
N SER A 48 -17.17 9.95 -6.55
CA SER A 48 -16.47 10.87 -5.64
C SER A 48 -17.22 12.22 -5.54
N ASN A 49 -16.80 13.07 -4.60
CA ASN A 49 -17.25 14.46 -4.51
C ASN A 49 -16.04 15.41 -4.38
N GLU A 50 -16.29 16.71 -4.31
CA GLU A 50 -15.21 17.71 -4.20
C GLU A 50 -14.31 17.54 -2.97
N ASN A 51 -14.81 16.94 -1.89
CA ASN A 51 -14.10 16.76 -0.62
C ASN A 51 -13.31 15.44 -0.55
N THR A 52 -13.35 14.62 -1.60
CA THR A 52 -12.69 13.31 -1.58
C THR A 52 -11.20 13.43 -1.29
N SER A 53 -10.73 12.66 -0.31
CA SER A 53 -9.34 12.59 0.12
C SER A 53 -8.77 11.20 -0.16
N HIS A 54 -7.54 11.14 -0.66
CA HIS A 54 -6.76 9.92 -0.81
C HIS A 54 -5.53 10.05 0.09
N ILE A 55 -5.41 9.18 1.07
CA ILE A 55 -4.32 9.19 2.05
C ILE A 55 -3.56 7.89 1.92
N VAL A 56 -2.28 8.00 1.61
CA VAL A 56 -1.36 6.86 1.67
C VAL A 56 -0.58 6.99 2.97
N ARG A 57 -0.87 6.09 3.92
CA ARG A 57 -0.19 6.04 5.21
C ARG A 57 1.31 5.98 4.98
N ASP A 58 2.03 6.75 5.79
CA ASP A 58 3.47 6.91 5.71
C ASP A 58 4.02 7.58 4.43
N THR A 59 3.15 8.10 3.57
CA THR A 59 3.55 8.78 2.33
C THR A 59 3.01 10.20 2.29
N ALA A 60 1.75 10.40 1.90
CA ALA A 60 1.17 11.72 1.66
C ALA A 60 -0.37 11.73 1.76
N ASP A 61 -0.91 12.90 2.09
CA ASP A 61 -2.35 13.15 2.11
C ASP A 61 -2.67 13.99 0.88
N TYR A 62 -3.59 13.52 0.05
CA TYR A 62 -3.99 14.18 -1.19
C TYR A 62 -5.45 14.57 -1.06
N ALA A 63 -5.68 15.86 -0.83
CA ALA A 63 -7.01 16.46 -0.71
C ALA A 63 -6.94 17.93 -1.14
N PRO A 64 -8.03 18.51 -1.67
CA PRO A 64 -9.31 17.88 -2.01
C PRO A 64 -9.21 16.97 -3.26
N ARG A 65 -10.36 16.55 -3.81
CA ARG A 65 -10.43 15.58 -4.92
C ARG A 65 -9.50 15.89 -6.09
N GLU A 66 -9.35 17.17 -6.44
CA GLU A 66 -8.48 17.62 -7.53
C GLU A 66 -7.01 17.22 -7.30
N ILE A 67 -6.51 17.40 -6.08
CA ILE A 67 -5.13 17.02 -5.71
C ILE A 67 -4.97 15.50 -5.67
N ALA A 68 -5.97 14.76 -5.20
CA ALA A 68 -5.97 13.30 -5.25
C ALA A 68 -5.94 12.77 -6.70
N TYR A 69 -6.74 13.37 -7.59
CA TYR A 69 -6.73 13.06 -9.01
C TYR A 69 -5.37 13.35 -9.65
N GLU A 70 -4.75 14.49 -9.33
CA GLU A 70 -3.43 14.85 -9.82
C GLU A 70 -2.35 13.87 -9.41
N TYR A 71 -2.38 13.40 -8.16
CA TYR A 71 -1.42 12.42 -7.67
C TYR A 71 -1.48 11.13 -8.50
N ASP A 72 -2.68 10.54 -8.64
CA ASP A 72 -2.86 9.32 -9.43
C ASP A 72 -2.55 9.57 -10.91
N ARG A 73 -2.82 10.78 -11.40
CA ARG A 73 -2.46 11.20 -12.75
C ARG A 73 -0.95 11.26 -12.95
N VAL A 74 -0.16 11.75 -11.98
CA VAL A 74 1.31 11.73 -12.10
C VAL A 74 1.83 10.30 -12.20
N VAL A 75 1.25 9.35 -11.45
CA VAL A 75 1.62 7.93 -11.56
C VAL A 75 1.28 7.36 -12.95
N LEU A 76 0.16 7.76 -13.56
CA LEU A 76 -0.30 7.21 -14.84
C LEU A 76 0.25 7.93 -16.09
N ASP A 77 0.34 9.25 -16.05
CA ASP A 77 0.50 10.12 -17.21
C ASP A 77 1.92 10.69 -17.39
N LEU A 78 2.90 10.30 -16.56
CA LEU A 78 4.32 10.65 -16.81
C LEU A 78 4.82 10.15 -18.20
N ILE A 79 4.05 9.25 -18.84
CA ILE A 79 4.09 8.88 -20.26
C ILE A 79 4.20 10.09 -21.20
N PHE A 80 3.51 11.20 -20.91
CA PHE A 80 3.41 12.30 -21.87
C PHE A 80 4.70 13.10 -22.08
N ILE A 81 5.63 13.09 -21.12
CA ILE A 81 6.87 13.86 -21.24
C ILE A 81 7.93 13.08 -22.04
N PHE A 82 7.88 11.74 -22.03
CA PHE A 82 8.97 10.91 -22.58
C PHE A 82 8.54 9.68 -23.40
N GLY A 83 7.24 9.43 -23.58
CA GLY A 83 6.72 8.29 -24.35
C GLY A 83 6.65 6.95 -23.59
N PHE A 84 6.88 6.91 -22.27
CA PHE A 84 6.82 5.70 -21.44
C PHE A 84 6.41 6.02 -19.99
N ASN A 85 5.81 5.05 -19.27
CA ASN A 85 5.42 5.26 -17.87
C ASN A 85 6.58 4.88 -16.93
N PRO A 86 7.16 5.79 -16.13
CA PRO A 86 8.24 5.46 -15.20
C PRO A 86 7.80 4.54 -14.06
N THR A 87 6.52 4.54 -13.67
CA THR A 87 5.98 3.67 -12.63
C THR A 87 4.56 3.23 -12.99
N MET A 88 4.36 1.94 -13.21
CA MET A 88 3.02 1.36 -13.37
C MET A 88 2.64 0.62 -12.10
N LEU A 89 1.43 0.91 -11.64
CA LEU A 89 0.79 0.21 -10.54
C LEU A 89 -0.33 -0.65 -11.13
N HIS A 90 -0.40 -1.91 -10.74
CA HIS A 90 -1.52 -2.77 -11.08
C HIS A 90 -2.16 -3.30 -9.80
N THR A 91 -3.35 -2.82 -9.50
CA THR A 91 -4.13 -3.22 -8.34
C THR A 91 -5.15 -4.29 -8.71
N ASN A 92 -5.43 -5.18 -7.75
CA ASN A 92 -6.44 -6.22 -7.87
C ASN A 92 -7.29 -6.32 -6.61
N TYR A 93 -8.55 -5.90 -6.73
CA TYR A 93 -9.55 -5.88 -5.66
C TYR A 93 -9.85 -7.28 -5.13
N ASP A 94 -9.83 -7.46 -3.80
CA ASP A 94 -10.20 -8.70 -3.14
C ASP A 94 -11.54 -8.56 -2.38
N PRO A 95 -12.68 -8.86 -3.03
CA PRO A 95 -14.00 -8.71 -2.40
C PRO A 95 -14.21 -9.61 -1.19
N THR A 96 -13.38 -10.65 -1.02
CA THR A 96 -13.52 -11.62 0.07
C THR A 96 -13.06 -11.08 1.41
N THR A 97 -12.36 -9.94 1.40
CA THR A 97 -11.82 -9.27 2.60
C THR A 97 -12.64 -8.08 3.08
N VAL A 98 -13.73 -7.77 2.38
CA VAL A 98 -14.60 -6.65 2.71
C VAL A 98 -15.16 -6.80 4.13
N LYS A 99 -14.86 -5.81 4.97
CA LYS A 99 -15.33 -5.74 6.35
C LYS A 99 -15.91 -4.36 6.63
N TRP A 100 -17.21 -4.30 6.89
CA TRP A 100 -17.87 -3.06 7.31
C TRP A 100 -17.50 -2.73 8.75
N LEU A 101 -16.89 -1.57 8.96
CA LEU A 101 -16.52 -1.04 10.28
C LEU A 101 -17.61 -0.12 10.86
N GLY A 102 -18.54 0.31 10.01
CA GLY A 102 -19.69 1.13 10.34
C GLY A 102 -20.66 1.20 9.16
N PRO A 103 -21.72 2.03 9.24
CA PRO A 103 -22.69 2.15 8.16
C PRO A 103 -22.07 2.70 6.86
N ASP A 104 -21.08 3.59 6.98
CA ASP A 104 -20.45 4.28 5.86
C ASP A 104 -18.94 4.04 5.77
N THR A 105 -18.41 3.09 6.55
CA THR A 105 -16.97 2.82 6.63
C THR A 105 -16.70 1.36 6.38
N VAL A 106 -15.79 1.07 5.47
CA VAL A 106 -15.44 -0.28 5.07
C VAL A 106 -13.93 -0.44 4.94
N GLN A 107 -13.43 -1.58 5.40
CA GLN A 107 -12.06 -2.01 5.20
C GLN A 107 -12.05 -3.06 4.10
N VAL A 108 -11.06 -3.01 3.21
CA VAL A 108 -10.84 -4.03 2.20
C VAL A 108 -9.37 -4.10 1.81
N ASP A 109 -8.92 -5.30 1.47
CA ASP A 109 -7.55 -5.52 1.01
C ASP A 109 -7.52 -5.68 -0.51
N TYR A 110 -6.36 -5.40 -1.11
CA TYR A 110 -6.12 -5.59 -2.53
C TYR A 110 -4.65 -5.92 -2.77
N ASN A 111 -4.40 -6.62 -3.86
CA ASN A 111 -3.03 -6.89 -4.30
C ASN A 111 -2.53 -5.74 -5.16
N LEU A 112 -1.24 -5.45 -5.06
CA LEU A 112 -0.54 -4.45 -5.84
C LEU A 112 0.68 -5.09 -6.50
N ASP A 113 0.80 -4.87 -7.81
CA ASP A 113 2.02 -5.13 -8.56
C ASP A 113 2.64 -3.78 -8.97
N ILE A 114 3.96 -3.69 -8.91
CA ILE A 114 4.72 -2.47 -9.15
C ILE A 114 5.75 -2.72 -10.24
N LYS A 115 5.69 -1.93 -11.31
CA LYS A 115 6.71 -1.89 -12.35
C LYS A 115 7.32 -0.50 -12.40
N THR A 116 8.62 -0.38 -12.23
CA THR A 116 9.29 0.93 -12.16
C THR A 116 10.73 0.86 -12.64
N LYS A 117 11.39 2.02 -12.75
CA LYS A 117 12.74 2.16 -13.29
C LYS A 117 12.82 1.60 -14.72
N PHE A 118 12.11 2.26 -15.64
CA PHE A 118 12.12 1.88 -17.05
C PHE A 118 13.52 2.09 -17.66
N ASN A 119 14.05 1.03 -18.27
CA ASN A 119 15.35 1.02 -18.92
C ASN A 119 15.17 1.28 -20.41
N PHE A 120 15.57 2.47 -20.84
CA PHE A 120 15.48 2.92 -22.24
C PHE A 120 16.33 2.10 -23.21
N THR A 121 17.38 1.45 -22.72
CA THR A 121 18.27 0.66 -23.58
C THR A 121 17.61 -0.67 -23.94
N THR A 122 16.91 -1.29 -22.99
CA THR A 122 16.29 -2.61 -23.17
C THR A 122 14.79 -2.54 -23.48
N GLY A 123 14.13 -1.43 -23.20
CA GLY A 123 12.68 -1.28 -23.31
C GLY A 123 11.91 -2.03 -22.23
N THR A 124 12.54 -2.33 -21.09
CA THR A 124 11.96 -3.12 -19.99
C THR A 124 12.04 -2.37 -18.67
N TYR A 125 11.26 -2.79 -17.67
CA TYR A 125 11.40 -2.29 -16.30
C TYR A 125 12.50 -3.07 -15.57
N ASP A 126 13.43 -2.35 -14.94
CA ASP A 126 14.45 -2.96 -14.09
C ASP A 126 13.84 -3.54 -12.79
N ILE A 127 12.69 -2.99 -12.36
CA ILE A 127 11.92 -3.47 -11.22
C ILE A 127 10.52 -3.85 -11.74
N ASP A 128 10.19 -5.14 -11.65
CA ASP A 128 8.85 -5.70 -11.89
C ASP A 128 8.55 -6.66 -10.73
N MET A 129 7.82 -6.16 -9.75
CA MET A 129 7.58 -6.82 -8.47
C MET A 129 6.08 -7.03 -8.27
N GLN A 130 5.70 -8.19 -7.76
CA GLN A 130 4.31 -8.61 -7.64
C GLN A 130 3.96 -9.05 -6.22
N GLY A 131 2.66 -9.13 -5.95
CA GLY A 131 2.14 -9.73 -4.73
C GLY A 131 2.27 -8.85 -3.48
N PHE A 132 2.47 -7.54 -3.61
CA PHE A 132 2.27 -6.67 -2.45
C PHE A 132 0.79 -6.70 -2.06
N ARG A 133 0.50 -6.56 -0.76
CA ARG A 133 -0.88 -6.54 -0.28
C ARG A 133 -1.13 -5.32 0.59
N ASN A 134 -1.95 -4.43 0.08
CA ASN A 134 -2.36 -3.22 0.77
C ASN A 134 -3.74 -3.41 1.40
N ARG A 135 -4.01 -2.59 2.41
CA ARG A 135 -5.31 -2.49 3.07
C ARG A 135 -5.82 -1.08 2.96
N ASP A 136 -7.00 -0.90 2.38
CA ASP A 136 -7.69 0.38 2.33
C ASP A 136 -8.81 0.42 3.36
N ILE A 137 -9.00 1.61 3.95
CA ILE A 137 -10.17 1.98 4.73
C ILE A 137 -10.88 3.10 3.98
N PHE A 138 -12.08 2.80 3.50
CA PHE A 138 -12.93 3.72 2.77
C PHE A 138 -14.00 4.32 3.68
N VAL A 139 -14.28 5.60 3.47
CA VAL A 139 -15.46 6.27 4.01
C VAL A 139 -16.31 6.80 2.85
N PHE A 140 -17.60 6.48 2.89
CA PHE A 140 -18.59 6.96 1.93
C PHE A 140 -19.31 8.20 2.45
N GLU A 141 -19.73 9.08 1.53
CA GLU A 141 -20.70 10.12 1.84
C GLU A 141 -22.02 9.45 2.29
N PRO A 142 -22.59 9.83 3.45
CA PRO A 142 -23.76 9.16 4.02
C PRO A 142 -24.93 9.06 3.04
N GLY A 143 -25.50 7.85 2.93
CA GLY A 143 -26.62 7.59 2.02
C GLY A 143 -26.27 7.56 0.52
N THR A 144 -24.97 7.61 0.17
CA THR A 144 -24.52 7.56 -1.23
C THR A 144 -23.42 6.52 -1.44
N LYS A 145 -23.08 6.26 -2.71
CA LYS A 145 -21.96 5.41 -3.12
C LYS A 145 -20.64 6.16 -3.32
N ARG A 146 -20.60 7.47 -3.03
CA ARG A 146 -19.42 8.30 -3.29
C ARG A 146 -18.38 8.13 -2.19
N VAL A 147 -17.14 7.87 -2.58
CA VAL A 147 -16.00 7.81 -1.68
C VAL A 147 -15.59 9.23 -1.31
N ILE A 148 -15.49 9.51 -0.01
CA ILE A 148 -14.98 10.78 0.52
C ILE A 148 -13.62 10.63 1.19
N LEU A 149 -13.25 9.41 1.58
CA LEU A 149 -11.93 9.09 2.08
C LEU A 149 -11.53 7.71 1.58
N ASP A 150 -10.32 7.62 1.05
CA ASP A 150 -9.53 6.40 0.91
C ASP A 150 -8.28 6.53 1.79
N TYR A 151 -8.11 5.63 2.74
CA TYR A 151 -6.94 5.55 3.60
C TYR A 151 -6.22 4.22 3.37
N THR A 152 -5.09 4.28 2.65
CA THR A 152 -4.27 3.14 2.29
C THR A 152 -3.19 2.87 3.32
N ILE A 153 -3.16 1.67 3.87
CA ILE A 153 -2.05 1.08 4.60
C ILE A 153 -1.26 0.22 3.62
N GLN A 154 -0.05 0.67 3.27
CA GLN A 154 0.79 -0.03 2.30
C GLN A 154 1.55 -1.19 2.92
N ASP A 155 1.78 -2.23 2.12
CA ASP A 155 2.74 -3.28 2.43
C ASP A 155 4.14 -2.66 2.66
N PRO A 156 4.83 -2.94 3.79
CA PRO A 156 6.17 -2.41 4.02
C PRO A 156 7.18 -2.73 2.91
N ALA A 157 7.03 -3.89 2.24
CA ALA A 157 7.87 -4.24 1.10
C ALA A 157 7.57 -3.37 -0.13
N ALA A 158 6.34 -2.88 -0.30
CA ALA A 158 6.00 -1.92 -1.36
C ALA A 158 6.60 -0.55 -1.07
N ILE A 159 6.58 -0.09 0.19
CA ILE A 159 7.23 1.17 0.60
C ILE A 159 8.71 1.14 0.25
N ALA A 160 9.41 0.04 0.56
CA ALA A 160 10.82 -0.12 0.22
C ALA A 160 11.10 -0.04 -1.30
N VAL A 161 10.16 -0.45 -2.14
CA VAL A 161 10.28 -0.30 -3.61
C VAL A 161 10.21 1.19 -3.99
N PHE A 162 9.23 1.92 -3.46
CA PHE A 162 9.06 3.35 -3.74
C PHE A 162 10.24 4.20 -3.24
N ASP A 163 10.83 3.85 -2.10
CA ASP A 163 12.03 4.51 -1.56
C ASP A 163 13.25 4.36 -2.49
N VAL A 164 13.45 3.17 -3.08
CA VAL A 164 14.51 2.93 -4.07
C VAL A 164 14.31 3.79 -5.32
N VAL A 165 13.06 4.00 -5.73
CA VAL A 165 12.74 4.84 -6.90
C VAL A 165 13.01 6.31 -6.60
N GLY A 166 12.47 6.85 -5.51
CA GLY A 166 12.60 8.26 -5.15
C GLY A 166 14.05 8.73 -5.02
N THR A 167 14.92 7.87 -4.48
CA THR A 167 16.35 8.20 -4.30
C THR A 167 17.17 8.17 -5.59
N SER A 168 16.66 7.59 -6.68
CA SER A 168 17.41 7.32 -7.91
C SER A 168 17.41 8.44 -8.94
N ILE A 169 16.57 9.47 -8.79
CA ILE A 169 16.44 10.57 -9.77
C ILE A 169 17.46 11.67 -9.46
N PRO A 170 18.43 11.95 -10.36
CA PRO A 170 19.41 13.01 -10.15
C PRO A 170 18.79 14.41 -10.14
N ASN A 171 19.33 15.31 -9.34
CA ASN A 171 18.84 16.70 -9.24
C ASN A 171 18.99 17.45 -10.57
N GLU A 172 20.03 17.14 -11.36
CA GLU A 172 20.25 17.69 -12.70
C GLU A 172 19.09 17.32 -13.63
N PHE A 173 18.61 16.08 -13.52
CA PHE A 173 17.47 15.62 -14.29
C PHE A 173 16.19 16.34 -13.85
N THR A 174 15.92 16.37 -12.54
CA THR A 174 14.76 17.07 -11.97
C THR A 174 14.70 18.53 -12.38
N CYS A 175 15.79 19.27 -12.23
CA CYS A 175 15.82 20.69 -12.55
C CYS A 175 15.77 20.93 -14.06
N GLY A 176 16.58 20.22 -14.84
CA GLY A 176 16.75 20.48 -16.27
C GLY A 176 15.60 19.99 -17.15
N PHE A 177 14.94 18.89 -16.78
CA PHE A 177 13.92 18.25 -17.63
C PHE A 177 12.51 18.32 -17.06
N ILE A 178 12.34 18.66 -15.78
CA ILE A 178 11.02 18.67 -15.13
C ILE A 178 10.67 20.08 -14.65
N ILE A 179 11.34 20.60 -13.63
CA ILE A 179 10.96 21.86 -12.97
C ILE A 179 11.09 23.05 -13.92
N ILE A 180 12.28 23.29 -14.49
CA ILE A 180 12.49 24.46 -15.35
C ILE A 180 11.60 24.38 -16.60
N PRO A 181 11.51 23.27 -17.35
CA PRO A 181 10.63 23.21 -18.52
C PRO A 181 9.13 23.34 -18.20
N ALA A 182 8.65 22.76 -17.09
CA ALA A 182 7.24 22.86 -16.71
C ALA A 182 6.87 24.28 -16.24
N CYS A 183 7.78 24.92 -15.49
CA CYS A 183 7.55 26.23 -14.90
C CYS A 183 8.01 27.41 -15.76
N ASN A 184 8.81 27.20 -16.80
CA ASN A 184 9.16 28.26 -17.76
C ASN A 184 8.04 28.50 -18.80
N ARG A 185 6.80 28.55 -18.33
CA ARG A 185 5.59 28.84 -19.11
C ARG A 185 4.96 30.14 -18.61
N THR A 186 4.21 30.82 -19.46
CA THR A 186 3.60 32.12 -19.17
C THR A 186 2.08 32.01 -19.17
N ILE A 187 1.40 32.47 -18.11
CA ILE A 187 -0.06 32.70 -18.06
C ILE A 187 -0.33 33.96 -17.21
N ASP A 188 -1.29 34.80 -17.62
CA ASP A 188 -1.87 35.93 -16.86
C ASP A 188 -0.94 36.80 -16.00
N GLY A 189 0.23 37.19 -16.54
CA GLY A 189 1.05 38.28 -15.95
C GLY A 189 2.53 38.00 -15.74
N GLY A 190 3.02 36.78 -15.97
CA GLY A 190 4.46 36.48 -15.88
C GLY A 190 4.80 34.99 -16.09
N PRO A 191 6.10 34.63 -16.14
CA PRO A 191 6.54 33.23 -16.20
C PRO A 191 6.41 32.55 -14.83
N TYR A 192 5.91 31.31 -14.74
CA TYR A 192 5.90 30.57 -13.45
C TYR A 192 7.31 30.33 -12.89
N LEU A 193 8.35 30.49 -13.72
CA LEU A 193 9.74 30.40 -13.29
C LEU A 193 10.06 31.46 -12.24
N SER A 194 9.50 32.68 -12.34
CA SER A 194 9.65 33.69 -11.29
C SER A 194 8.98 33.25 -9.99
N ASP A 195 7.93 32.43 -10.07
CA ASP A 195 7.31 31.87 -8.87
C ASP A 195 8.24 30.89 -8.21
N THR A 196 8.96 30.03 -8.94
CA THR A 196 9.91 29.07 -8.35
C THR A 196 11.08 29.74 -7.60
N GLY A 197 11.41 30.99 -7.93
CA GLY A 197 12.59 31.68 -7.40
C GLY A 197 13.92 31.22 -8.00
N PHE A 198 13.93 30.24 -8.92
CA PHE A 198 15.14 29.80 -9.60
C PHE A 198 15.50 30.71 -10.76
N THR A 199 16.79 31.01 -10.89
CA THR A 199 17.34 31.84 -11.98
C THR A 199 17.98 31.01 -13.10
N SER A 200 18.32 29.75 -12.84
CA SER A 200 18.91 28.82 -13.79
C SER A 200 18.74 27.36 -13.35
N VAL A 201 19.07 26.40 -14.23
CA VAL A 201 19.12 24.97 -13.88
C VAL A 201 20.16 24.72 -12.78
N GLU A 202 21.31 25.39 -12.84
CA GLU A 202 22.40 25.25 -11.85
C GLU A 202 21.99 25.77 -10.47
N ASP A 203 21.24 26.87 -10.42
CA ASP A 203 20.65 27.41 -9.20
C ASP A 203 19.67 26.40 -8.58
N CYS A 204 18.74 25.86 -9.36
CA CYS A 204 17.83 24.80 -8.91
C CYS A 204 18.57 23.57 -8.36
N VAL A 205 19.61 23.09 -9.06
CA VAL A 205 20.40 21.93 -8.63
C VAL A 205 21.12 22.22 -7.31
N THR A 206 21.71 23.41 -7.19
CA THR A 206 22.38 23.84 -5.96
C THR A 206 21.41 23.87 -4.79
N GLN A 207 20.19 24.38 -4.99
CA GLN A 207 19.16 24.40 -3.95
C GLN A 207 18.75 22.99 -3.53
N LEU A 208 18.44 22.09 -4.47
CA LEU A 208 18.06 20.71 -4.15
C LEU A 208 19.19 19.94 -3.45
N ASN A 209 20.46 20.21 -3.79
CA ASN A 209 21.62 19.61 -3.12
C ASN A 209 21.83 20.13 -1.68
N ASN A 210 21.37 21.34 -1.38
CA ASN A 210 21.53 21.97 -0.07
C ASN A 210 20.36 21.68 0.90
N LEU A 211 19.34 20.93 0.48
CA LEU A 211 18.24 20.57 1.36
C LEU A 211 18.72 19.69 2.52
N PRO A 212 18.16 19.89 3.73
CA PRO A 212 18.63 19.19 4.93
C PRO A 212 18.37 17.68 4.85
N ALA A 213 19.17 16.92 5.61
CA ALA A 213 18.86 15.53 5.88
C ALA A 213 17.52 15.47 6.66
N ASN A 214 16.52 14.87 6.02
CA ASN A 214 15.11 14.91 6.39
C ASN A 214 14.84 14.75 7.91
N PRO A 215 14.43 15.80 8.65
CA PRO A 215 14.17 15.73 10.09
C PRO A 215 12.80 15.11 10.43
N CYS A 216 11.92 14.97 9.43
CA CYS A 216 10.57 14.49 9.60
C CYS A 216 10.36 13.13 8.93
N PRO A 217 9.49 12.27 9.49
CA PRO A 217 9.02 11.10 8.78
C PRO A 217 8.23 11.60 7.57
N TYR A 218 8.39 10.91 6.44
CA TYR A 218 7.74 11.19 5.15
C TYR A 218 8.38 12.33 4.37
N ALA A 219 9.37 11.96 3.54
CA ALA A 219 10.14 12.92 2.76
C ALA A 219 9.23 13.78 1.85
N GLN A 220 8.19 13.19 1.27
CA GLN A 220 7.24 13.88 0.39
C GLN A 220 6.37 14.94 1.06
N ARG A 221 6.39 15.05 2.40
CA ARG A 221 5.67 16.09 3.17
C ARG A 221 6.59 17.06 3.92
N SER A 222 7.88 16.90 3.74
CA SER A 222 8.90 17.58 4.55
C SER A 222 9.79 18.40 3.63
N ASN A 223 10.64 19.27 4.18
CA ASN A 223 11.51 20.12 3.38
C ASN A 223 12.68 19.32 2.77
N THR A 224 12.37 18.49 1.78
CA THR A 224 13.27 17.51 1.17
C THR A 224 13.24 17.60 -0.35
N LYS A 225 14.22 16.96 -1.00
CA LYS A 225 14.24 16.85 -2.46
C LYS A 225 13.05 16.05 -2.97
N GLU A 226 12.58 15.04 -2.24
CA GLU A 226 11.49 14.16 -2.65
C GLU A 226 10.16 14.93 -2.77
N CYS A 227 9.87 15.82 -1.82
CA CYS A 227 8.69 16.68 -1.91
C CYS A 227 8.79 17.67 -3.09
N ARG A 228 9.96 18.27 -3.30
CA ARG A 228 10.21 19.20 -4.43
C ARG A 228 10.10 18.48 -5.77
N GLN A 229 10.60 17.26 -5.85
CA GLN A 229 10.49 16.39 -7.04
C GLN A 229 9.04 16.05 -7.34
N LEU A 230 8.26 15.63 -6.33
CA LEU A 230 6.84 15.35 -6.49
C LEU A 230 6.11 16.55 -7.10
N HIS A 231 6.29 17.75 -6.52
CA HIS A 231 5.68 18.96 -7.08
C HIS A 231 6.26 19.34 -8.44
N GLY A 232 7.54 19.12 -8.70
CA GLY A 232 8.11 19.29 -10.03
C GLY A 232 7.39 18.44 -11.08
N PHE A 233 7.15 17.16 -10.79
CA PHE A 233 6.39 16.27 -11.66
C PHE A 233 4.95 16.76 -11.86
N SER A 234 4.29 17.17 -10.78
CA SER A 234 2.92 17.70 -10.84
C SER A 234 2.82 19.07 -11.52
N SER A 235 3.90 19.84 -11.65
CA SER A 235 3.93 21.09 -12.44
C SER A 235 3.70 20.87 -13.94
N GLY A 236 3.93 19.66 -14.45
CA GLY A 236 3.59 19.31 -15.83
C GLY A 236 2.08 19.46 -16.11
N PRO A 237 1.21 18.73 -15.38
CA PRO A 237 -0.24 18.82 -15.54
C PRO A 237 -0.87 20.09 -14.97
N LEU A 238 -0.40 20.64 -13.84
CA LEU A 238 -0.97 21.85 -13.22
C LEU A 238 0.12 22.85 -12.72
N PRO A 239 0.79 23.56 -13.65
CA PRO A 239 1.91 24.46 -13.29
C PRO A 239 1.50 25.60 -12.36
N SER A 240 0.26 26.10 -12.46
CA SER A 240 -0.25 27.21 -11.64
C SER A 240 -0.30 26.92 -10.15
N VAL A 241 -0.34 25.65 -9.76
CA VAL A 241 -0.34 25.22 -8.37
C VAL A 241 1.06 24.78 -7.94
N HIS A 242 1.68 23.87 -8.71
CA HIS A 242 2.86 23.18 -8.21
C HIS A 242 4.18 23.92 -8.40
N CYS A 243 4.29 24.84 -9.37
CA CYS A 243 5.53 25.61 -9.56
C CYS A 243 5.88 26.40 -8.30
N ALA A 244 4.87 26.96 -7.62
CA ALA A 244 5.07 27.66 -6.37
C ALA A 244 5.53 26.76 -5.21
N HIS A 245 5.33 25.45 -5.30
CA HIS A 245 5.72 24.49 -4.27
C HIS A 245 7.12 23.93 -4.48
N THR A 246 7.74 24.19 -5.63
CA THR A 246 9.15 23.85 -5.90
C THR A 246 10.16 24.85 -5.33
N LYS A 247 9.67 26.00 -4.83
CA LYS A 247 10.48 27.10 -4.28
C LYS A 247 11.39 26.69 -3.12
N ILE A 248 12.45 27.48 -2.92
CA ILE A 248 13.31 27.43 -1.73
C ILE A 248 12.49 27.60 -0.44
N ASP A 249 11.54 28.53 -0.44
CA ASP A 249 10.69 28.91 0.70
C ASP A 249 9.25 28.37 0.57
N SER A 250 9.10 27.23 -0.11
CA SER A 250 7.79 26.62 -0.37
C SER A 250 6.90 26.54 0.86
N MET A 251 5.63 26.85 0.65
CA MET A 251 4.60 26.77 1.67
C MET A 251 4.10 25.35 1.95
N VAL A 252 4.48 24.36 1.13
CA VAL A 252 3.98 22.97 1.24
C VAL A 252 5.04 22.00 1.72
N CYS A 253 6.25 22.00 1.11
CA CYS A 253 7.32 21.16 1.63
C CYS A 253 8.02 21.87 2.78
N GLN A 254 7.42 21.72 3.96
CA GLN A 254 7.87 22.26 5.22
C GLN A 254 7.92 21.15 6.25
N ASP A 255 8.82 21.26 7.22
CA ASP A 255 9.00 20.27 8.27
C ASP A 255 7.88 20.36 9.32
N SER A 256 6.66 19.97 8.95
CA SER A 256 5.45 20.05 9.79
C SER A 256 5.52 19.19 11.05
N CYS A 257 6.45 18.22 11.11
CA CYS A 257 6.75 17.49 12.34
C CYS A 257 7.45 18.34 13.40
N LEU A 258 8.00 19.51 13.02
CA LEU A 258 8.59 20.46 13.95
C LEU A 258 7.49 21.37 14.52
N PRO A 259 7.52 21.69 15.84
CA PRO A 259 8.63 21.47 16.77
C PRO A 259 8.65 20.11 17.48
N ALA A 260 7.65 19.24 17.28
CA ALA A 260 7.50 17.99 18.05
C ALA A 260 8.75 17.10 17.99
N CYS A 261 9.46 17.13 16.86
CA CYS A 261 10.69 16.37 16.65
C CYS A 261 11.99 17.19 16.73
N ALA A 262 11.93 18.47 17.10
CA ALA A 262 13.12 19.33 17.14
C ALA A 262 14.16 18.89 18.18
N ASN A 263 13.72 18.24 19.26
CA ASN A 263 14.55 17.87 20.40
C ASN A 263 14.64 16.35 20.58
N CYS A 264 14.60 15.58 19.50
CA CYS A 264 14.87 14.15 19.58
C CYS A 264 16.33 13.89 19.99
N ASP A 265 16.55 12.85 20.80
CA ASP A 265 17.89 12.38 21.11
C ASP A 265 18.64 12.01 19.81
N SER A 266 19.96 12.13 19.79
CA SER A 266 20.80 11.65 18.68
C SER A 266 20.55 10.18 18.28
N ASN A 267 20.15 9.36 19.25
CA ASN A 267 19.80 7.96 19.09
C ASN A 267 18.29 7.72 18.96
N ALA A 268 17.51 8.78 18.73
CA ALA A 268 16.11 8.73 18.37
C ALA A 268 15.90 9.09 16.90
N GLU A 269 14.72 8.77 16.41
CA GLU A 269 14.18 9.16 15.12
C GLU A 269 12.78 9.76 15.33
N CYS A 270 12.38 10.66 14.42
CA CYS A 270 11.02 11.18 14.42
C CYS A 270 10.11 10.18 13.72
N VAL A 271 9.08 9.72 14.41
CA VAL A 271 8.06 8.81 13.85
C VAL A 271 6.71 9.50 13.89
N ALA A 272 5.81 9.12 12.98
CA ALA A 272 4.42 9.52 13.08
C ALA A 272 3.56 8.33 13.53
N THR A 273 2.56 8.65 14.33
CA THR A 273 1.52 7.71 14.76
C THR A 273 0.18 8.23 14.28
N PHE A 274 -0.75 7.34 13.96
CA PHE A 274 -2.05 7.71 13.40
C PHE A 274 -3.15 7.32 14.40
N PRO A 275 -3.34 8.08 15.50
CA PRO A 275 -4.42 7.80 16.46
C PRO A 275 -5.81 7.98 15.83
N THR A 276 -5.89 8.76 14.75
CA THR A 276 -7.03 8.83 13.83
C THR A 276 -6.54 8.56 12.41
N LEU A 277 -7.44 8.26 11.47
CA LEU A 277 -7.09 8.00 10.07
C LEU A 277 -6.47 9.22 9.35
N LEU A 278 -6.71 10.45 9.84
CA LEU A 278 -6.41 11.65 9.07
C LEU A 278 -5.24 12.47 9.60
N THR A 279 -4.86 12.29 10.87
CA THR A 279 -3.94 13.22 11.53
C THR A 279 -2.74 12.48 12.09
N PRO A 280 -1.56 12.60 11.46
CA PRO A 280 -0.34 12.09 12.06
C PRO A 280 -0.01 12.89 13.33
N VAL A 281 0.35 12.16 14.37
CA VAL A 281 0.95 12.71 15.59
C VAL A 281 2.41 12.31 15.59
N TYR A 282 3.27 13.31 15.44
CA TYR A 282 4.72 13.13 15.43
C TYR A 282 5.28 13.04 16.85
N LYS A 283 6.22 12.13 17.06
CA LYS A 283 6.96 11.99 18.32
C LYS A 283 8.36 11.46 18.07
N CYS A 284 9.27 11.75 18.99
CA CYS A 284 10.58 11.09 19.02
C CYS A 284 10.42 9.65 19.51
N GLN A 285 11.10 8.72 18.84
CA GLN A 285 11.16 7.31 19.21
C GLN A 285 12.62 6.86 19.20
N CYS A 286 13.06 6.12 20.22
CA CYS A 286 14.42 5.59 20.23
C CYS A 286 14.62 4.60 19.08
N LYS A 287 15.75 4.73 18.38
CA LYS A 287 16.13 3.83 17.29
C LYS A 287 16.34 2.41 17.80
N ASN A 288 16.24 1.43 16.90
CA ASN A 288 16.59 0.04 17.19
C ASN A 288 18.00 -0.05 17.84
N GLY A 289 18.10 -0.70 19.00
CA GLY A 289 19.31 -0.70 19.85
C GLY A 289 19.24 0.19 21.08
N TYR A 290 18.23 1.07 21.17
CA TYR A 290 18.09 2.05 22.23
C TYR A 290 16.68 2.01 22.85
N VAL A 291 16.60 2.37 24.14
CA VAL A 291 15.34 2.46 24.88
C VAL A 291 15.23 3.80 25.61
N GLY A 292 14.00 4.28 25.79
CA GLY A 292 13.71 5.54 26.46
C GLY A 292 12.44 6.20 25.95
N ASN A 293 12.34 7.51 26.12
CA ASN A 293 11.16 8.30 25.74
C ASN A 293 11.34 9.07 24.42
N GLY A 294 12.42 8.82 23.68
CA GLY A 294 12.74 9.52 22.43
C GLY A 294 13.49 10.85 22.60
N SER A 295 13.27 11.58 23.70
CA SER A 295 14.10 12.75 24.07
C SER A 295 15.35 12.37 24.86
N THR A 296 15.35 11.18 25.46
CA THR A 296 16.52 10.57 26.09
C THR A 296 16.50 9.10 25.72
N CYS A 297 17.53 8.68 24.98
CA CYS A 297 17.67 7.30 24.51
C CYS A 297 18.96 6.69 25.04
N ALA A 298 18.83 5.65 25.85
CA ALA A 298 19.96 4.90 26.38
C ALA A 298 20.17 3.64 25.56
N ALA A 299 21.43 3.33 25.23
CA ALA A 299 21.76 2.07 24.59
C ALA A 299 21.32 0.89 25.46
N LYS A 300 20.57 -0.04 24.89
CA LYS A 300 20.22 -1.29 25.58
C LYS A 300 21.39 -2.24 25.39
N THR A 301 22.30 -2.30 26.37
CA THR A 301 23.51 -3.11 26.24
C THR A 301 23.22 -4.60 26.36
N CYS A 302 24.01 -5.40 25.64
CA CYS A 302 23.97 -6.85 25.76
C CYS A 302 24.61 -7.29 27.09
N ASN A 303 23.94 -8.16 27.82
CA ASN A 303 24.46 -8.76 29.05
C ASN A 303 24.97 -10.18 28.76
N TYR A 304 26.29 -10.36 28.71
CA TYR A 304 26.93 -11.63 28.28
C TYR A 304 26.38 -12.15 26.93
N GLY A 305 26.16 -11.24 25.98
CA GLY A 305 25.60 -11.56 24.67
C GLY A 305 24.08 -11.80 24.65
N ASN A 306 23.38 -11.58 25.78
CA ASN A 306 21.94 -11.71 25.87
C ASN A 306 21.21 -10.37 25.93
N CYS A 307 19.98 -10.37 25.43
CA CYS A 307 19.03 -9.27 25.50
C CYS A 307 17.73 -9.75 26.13
N PRO A 308 16.94 -8.86 26.78
CA PRO A 308 15.60 -9.19 27.26
C PRO A 308 14.64 -9.30 26.08
N ALA A 309 14.81 -10.35 25.29
CA ALA A 309 14.02 -10.67 24.11
C ALA A 309 14.15 -12.15 23.80
N LEU A 310 13.29 -12.66 22.91
CA LEU A 310 13.40 -14.04 22.44
C LEU A 310 14.80 -14.36 21.90
N TYR A 311 15.41 -15.45 22.34
CA TYR A 311 16.72 -15.85 21.85
C TYR A 311 16.71 -16.02 20.32
N GLY A 312 17.58 -15.29 19.63
CA GLY A 312 17.67 -15.31 18.17
C GLY A 312 16.86 -14.24 17.45
N SER A 313 16.02 -13.44 18.14
CA SER A 313 15.33 -12.27 17.54
C SER A 313 16.18 -10.99 17.50
N TYR A 314 17.37 -11.03 18.11
CA TYR A 314 18.29 -9.89 18.20
C TYR A 314 19.72 -10.25 17.77
N GLN A 315 20.56 -9.23 17.65
CA GLN A 315 21.99 -9.30 17.45
C GLN A 315 22.72 -8.40 18.47
N CYS A 316 23.92 -8.84 18.87
CA CYS A 316 24.77 -8.18 19.86
C CYS A 316 26.15 -7.77 19.31
N SER A 317 26.30 -7.67 17.99
CA SER A 317 27.60 -7.45 17.32
C SER A 317 28.25 -6.10 17.67
N THR A 318 27.46 -5.10 18.05
CA THR A 318 27.93 -3.75 18.40
C THR A 318 27.95 -3.49 19.91
N GLY A 319 27.71 -4.52 20.74
CA GLY A 319 27.53 -4.39 22.19
C GLY A 319 26.13 -3.94 22.63
N ASN A 320 25.28 -3.52 21.67
CA ASN A 320 23.89 -3.15 21.89
C ASN A 320 22.94 -4.24 21.40
N CYS A 321 21.79 -4.34 22.05
CA CYS A 321 20.69 -5.23 21.70
C CYS A 321 19.90 -4.68 20.51
N VAL A 322 20.24 -5.10 19.31
CA VAL A 322 19.57 -4.67 18.07
C VAL A 322 18.64 -5.78 17.59
N CYS A 323 17.36 -5.50 17.40
CA CYS A 323 16.40 -6.45 16.84
C CYS A 323 16.73 -6.77 15.38
N LYS A 324 16.55 -8.02 14.98
CA LYS A 324 16.71 -8.47 13.58
C LYS A 324 15.58 -7.92 12.70
N ASP A 325 15.82 -7.94 11.40
CA ASP A 325 14.99 -7.34 10.34
C ASP A 325 13.49 -7.69 10.36
N THR A 326 13.10 -8.83 10.93
CA THR A 326 11.67 -9.22 11.01
C THR A 326 11.00 -8.81 12.31
N PHE A 327 11.74 -8.38 13.32
CA PHE A 327 11.21 -8.02 14.62
C PHE A 327 11.17 -6.51 14.80
N THR A 328 10.11 -6.03 15.44
CA THR A 328 9.93 -4.63 15.77
C THR A 328 10.62 -4.34 17.10
N ALA A 329 11.44 -3.29 17.15
CA ALA A 329 12.03 -2.86 18.41
C ALA A 329 10.96 -2.21 19.30
N ASN A 330 10.92 -2.59 20.58
CA ASN A 330 10.12 -1.92 21.61
C ASN A 330 10.97 -0.82 22.27
N PRO A 331 10.83 0.46 21.83
CA PRO A 331 11.68 1.55 22.28
C PRO A 331 11.42 1.93 23.75
N THR A 332 10.31 1.48 24.33
CA THR A 332 9.92 1.77 25.71
C THR A 332 10.23 0.63 26.68
N ALA A 333 10.87 -0.46 26.22
CA ALA A 333 11.13 -1.64 27.02
C ALA A 333 11.98 -1.34 28.28
N THR A 334 11.39 -1.55 29.46
CA THR A 334 12.03 -1.39 30.77
C THR A 334 12.29 -2.76 31.42
N GLY A 335 13.41 -2.89 32.15
CA GLY A 335 13.73 -4.14 32.85
C GLY A 335 13.73 -5.37 31.93
N ASN A 336 12.75 -6.26 32.15
CA ASN A 336 12.55 -7.55 31.48
C ASN A 336 11.52 -7.51 30.34
N ASP A 337 10.99 -6.33 29.99
CA ASP A 337 10.09 -6.18 28.84
C ASP A 337 10.75 -6.73 27.57
N ASP A 338 9.96 -7.40 26.72
CA ASP A 338 10.45 -7.93 25.44
C ASP A 338 10.86 -6.77 24.53
N LEU A 339 12.16 -6.70 24.24
CA LEU A 339 12.76 -5.66 23.40
C LEU A 339 12.44 -5.87 21.92
N CYS A 340 12.27 -7.11 21.46
CA CYS A 340 12.12 -7.43 20.05
C CYS A 340 10.81 -8.19 19.83
N THR A 341 9.75 -7.43 19.57
CA THR A 341 8.39 -7.93 19.46
C THR A 341 8.08 -8.40 18.04
N CYS A 342 7.08 -9.28 17.94
CA CYS A 342 6.49 -9.70 16.66
C CYS A 342 5.07 -9.12 16.56
N GLU A 343 4.96 -7.82 16.30
CA GLU A 343 3.68 -7.15 16.15
C GLU A 343 3.04 -7.46 14.78
N GLY A 344 1.75 -7.79 14.77
CA GLY A 344 1.02 -8.10 13.53
C GLY A 344 1.52 -9.37 12.82
N GLY A 345 2.02 -10.34 13.58
CA GLY A 345 2.57 -11.58 13.04
C GLY A 345 2.72 -12.68 14.09
N GLN A 346 3.38 -13.75 13.69
CA GLN A 346 3.64 -14.92 14.53
C GLN A 346 5.11 -15.36 14.43
N ILE A 347 5.60 -15.97 15.51
CA ILE A 347 6.99 -16.45 15.56
C ILE A 347 7.05 -17.87 14.98
N ILE A 348 7.76 -18.02 13.86
CA ILE A 348 8.05 -19.29 13.21
C ILE A 348 9.54 -19.60 13.32
N TYR A 349 9.89 -20.83 13.66
CA TYR A 349 11.28 -21.28 13.73
C TYR A 349 11.71 -21.86 12.38
N ASN A 350 12.58 -21.13 11.67
CA ASN A 350 13.21 -21.59 10.44
C ASN A 350 14.64 -22.06 10.77
N ASN A 351 14.89 -23.37 10.71
CA ASN A 351 16.17 -23.99 11.10
C ASN A 351 16.64 -23.53 12.50
N SER A 352 15.73 -23.60 13.49
CA SER A 352 15.95 -23.17 14.89
C SER A 352 16.21 -21.67 15.09
N VAL A 353 16.11 -20.84 14.06
CA VAL A 353 16.16 -19.38 14.18
C VAL A 353 14.72 -18.84 14.20
N PRO A 354 14.31 -18.06 15.21
CA PRO A 354 12.99 -17.46 15.20
C PRO A 354 12.92 -16.36 14.15
N VAL A 355 11.82 -16.35 13.41
CA VAL A 355 11.49 -15.35 12.41
C VAL A 355 10.08 -14.88 12.73
N CYS A 356 9.89 -13.57 12.84
CA CYS A 356 8.56 -13.01 12.93
C CYS A 356 7.95 -12.96 11.53
N VAL A 357 6.95 -13.78 11.29
CA VAL A 357 6.24 -13.90 10.02
C VAL A 357 4.97 -13.05 10.12
N PRO A 358 4.79 -12.03 9.27
CA PRO A 358 3.58 -11.20 9.29
C PRO A 358 2.31 -12.04 9.10
N GLU A 359 1.18 -11.54 9.59
CA GLU A 359 -0.13 -12.15 9.34
C GLU A 359 -0.35 -12.42 7.84
N GLY A 360 -0.92 -13.58 7.54
CA GLY A 360 -1.17 -14.04 6.18
C GLY A 360 0.06 -14.40 5.34
N ARG A 361 1.25 -14.37 5.94
CA ARG A 361 2.49 -14.80 5.32
C ARG A 361 2.97 -16.14 5.87
N CYS A 362 3.92 -16.73 5.15
CA CYS A 362 4.57 -17.98 5.52
C CYS A 362 6.00 -18.00 4.95
N ILE A 363 6.83 -18.94 5.38
CA ILE A 363 8.21 -19.11 4.92
C ILE A 363 8.26 -20.25 3.89
N SER A 364 7.75 -21.42 4.28
CA SER A 364 7.90 -22.62 3.46
C SER A 364 6.83 -23.68 3.65
N GLN A 365 6.13 -23.70 4.79
CA GLN A 365 5.23 -24.79 5.14
C GLN A 365 3.80 -24.29 5.33
N GLN A 366 2.83 -25.10 4.92
CA GLN A 366 1.41 -24.72 5.01
C GLN A 366 0.87 -24.68 6.45
N TYR A 367 1.53 -25.33 7.42
CA TYR A 367 1.13 -25.21 8.84
C TYR A 367 1.46 -23.83 9.44
N GLU A 368 2.29 -23.04 8.78
CA GLU A 368 2.60 -21.67 9.18
C GLU A 368 1.40 -20.74 8.93
N CYS A 369 0.41 -21.21 8.15
CA CYS A 369 -0.83 -20.50 7.85
C CYS A 369 -1.89 -20.84 8.91
N ASN A 370 -1.91 -20.06 9.99
CA ASN A 370 -2.67 -20.35 11.21
C ASN A 370 -4.16 -20.00 11.14
N GLU A 371 -4.55 -19.06 10.27
CA GLU A 371 -5.96 -18.66 10.07
C GLU A 371 -6.74 -19.65 9.20
N GLN A 372 -6.06 -20.58 8.53
CA GLN A 372 -6.68 -21.53 7.61
C GLN A 372 -6.56 -22.98 8.11
N SER A 373 -7.48 -23.82 7.66
CA SER A 373 -7.36 -25.27 7.84
C SER A 373 -6.17 -25.79 7.03
N TYR A 374 -5.32 -26.62 7.65
CA TYR A 374 -4.08 -27.15 7.05
C TYR A 374 -4.27 -27.76 5.65
N ASN A 375 -5.40 -28.42 5.39
CA ASN A 375 -5.68 -29.06 4.10
C ASN A 375 -6.22 -28.11 3.02
N GLN A 376 -6.58 -26.87 3.37
CA GLN A 376 -7.25 -25.91 2.48
C GLN A 376 -6.34 -24.78 2.01
N VAL A 377 -5.08 -24.76 2.45
CA VAL A 377 -4.13 -23.67 2.23
C VAL A 377 -2.79 -24.18 1.73
N LYS A 378 -2.06 -23.34 1.00
CA LYS A 378 -0.67 -23.58 0.60
C LYS A 378 0.17 -22.35 0.87
N CYS A 379 1.39 -22.59 1.34
CA CYS A 379 2.41 -21.56 1.42
C CYS A 379 3.04 -21.35 0.03
N LYS A 380 2.67 -20.27 -0.67
CA LYS A 380 3.06 -20.03 -2.08
C LYS A 380 3.63 -18.64 -2.28
N SER A 381 4.64 -18.53 -3.13
CA SER A 381 5.05 -17.23 -3.67
C SER A 381 3.99 -16.74 -4.65
N ILE A 382 3.65 -15.45 -4.58
CA ILE A 382 2.77 -14.80 -5.54
C ILE A 382 3.64 -13.89 -6.40
N GLY A 383 3.74 -14.22 -7.68
CA GLY A 383 4.62 -13.53 -8.62
C GLY A 383 6.09 -13.53 -8.16
N TYR A 384 6.83 -12.53 -8.62
CA TYR A 384 8.24 -12.31 -8.27
C TYR A 384 8.34 -11.12 -7.33
N ASN A 385 8.93 -11.30 -6.14
CA ASN A 385 9.12 -10.24 -5.16
C ASN A 385 10.41 -10.47 -4.38
N THR A 386 11.42 -9.62 -4.59
CA THR A 386 12.70 -9.69 -3.87
C THR A 386 12.73 -8.82 -2.62
N PHE A 387 11.70 -8.00 -2.40
CA PHE A 387 11.59 -7.10 -1.25
C PHE A 387 10.95 -7.77 -0.04
N THR A 388 10.47 -9.01 -0.19
CA THR A 388 10.04 -9.85 0.92
C THR A 388 10.66 -11.24 0.81
N LYS A 389 11.06 -11.79 1.96
CA LYS A 389 11.49 -13.19 2.08
C LYS A 389 10.32 -14.14 2.36
N PHE A 390 9.12 -13.58 2.55
CA PHE A 390 7.94 -14.34 2.88
C PHE A 390 7.11 -14.69 1.66
N LYS A 391 6.51 -15.87 1.72
CA LYS A 391 5.44 -16.35 0.87
C LYS A 391 4.09 -15.98 1.48
N PHE A 392 3.02 -16.40 0.82
CA PHE A 392 1.65 -16.08 1.17
C PHE A 392 0.87 -17.35 1.49
N CYS A 393 -0.07 -17.23 2.43
CA CYS A 393 -1.03 -18.27 2.75
C CYS A 393 -2.18 -18.26 1.74
N VAL A 394 -2.04 -19.00 0.64
CA VAL A 394 -3.03 -18.96 -0.46
C VAL A 394 -3.98 -20.15 -0.34
N CYS A 395 -5.28 -19.88 -0.35
CA CYS A 395 -6.27 -20.95 -0.35
C CYS A 395 -6.16 -21.87 -1.58
N ASN A 396 -6.53 -23.12 -1.39
CA ASN A 396 -6.64 -24.09 -2.47
C ASN A 396 -7.78 -23.72 -3.43
N TYR A 397 -7.79 -24.37 -4.60
CA TYR A 397 -8.72 -24.06 -5.67
C TYR A 397 -10.18 -23.94 -5.19
N GLY A 398 -10.82 -22.86 -5.61
CA GLY A 398 -12.24 -22.59 -5.45
C GLY A 398 -12.66 -22.07 -4.07
N PHE A 399 -11.76 -22.10 -3.09
CA PHE A 399 -11.94 -21.40 -1.81
C PHE A 399 -11.70 -19.89 -2.00
N ASN A 400 -12.40 -19.10 -1.21
CA ASN A 400 -12.26 -17.66 -1.07
C ASN A 400 -11.47 -17.33 0.22
N GLY A 401 -10.86 -16.14 0.29
CA GLY A 401 -10.03 -15.72 1.43
C GLY A 401 -8.56 -16.07 1.22
N GLY A 402 -7.91 -16.52 2.29
CA GLY A 402 -6.45 -16.68 2.34
C GLY A 402 -5.78 -15.44 2.92
N TYR A 403 -4.46 -15.40 2.87
CA TYR A 403 -3.64 -14.44 3.59
C TYR A 403 -3.98 -14.51 5.08
N GLU A 404 -4.38 -13.41 5.71
CA GLU A 404 -4.82 -13.34 7.11
C GLU A 404 -6.30 -13.72 7.30
N TYR A 405 -6.97 -14.25 6.26
CA TYR A 405 -8.39 -14.60 6.29
C TYR A 405 -8.62 -16.12 6.09
N PRO A 406 -9.61 -16.71 6.77
CA PRO A 406 -9.91 -18.13 6.62
C PRO A 406 -10.29 -18.50 5.19
N CYS A 407 -9.97 -19.74 4.78
CA CYS A 407 -10.46 -20.28 3.51
C CYS A 407 -11.93 -20.64 3.65
N THR A 408 -12.79 -19.98 2.87
CA THR A 408 -14.24 -20.22 2.89
C THR A 408 -14.71 -20.81 1.57
N CYS A 409 -15.56 -21.82 1.65
CA CYS A 409 -16.20 -22.44 0.49
C CYS A 409 -17.63 -21.94 0.37
N ASP A 410 -17.99 -21.43 -0.81
CA ASP A 410 -19.36 -20.97 -1.09
C ASP A 410 -20.38 -22.08 -0.82
N ALA A 411 -21.54 -21.74 -0.25
CA ALA A 411 -22.56 -22.72 0.13
C ALA A 411 -23.14 -23.50 -1.06
N SER A 412 -23.04 -22.99 -2.29
CA SER A 412 -23.42 -23.68 -3.53
C SER A 412 -22.37 -24.70 -4.02
N LYS A 413 -21.18 -24.70 -3.41
CA LYS A 413 -20.07 -25.60 -3.72
C LYS A 413 -19.92 -26.67 -2.63
N ARG A 414 -19.00 -27.61 -2.85
CA ARG A 414 -18.66 -28.67 -1.89
C ARG A 414 -17.16 -28.75 -1.68
N VAL A 415 -16.77 -29.04 -0.45
CA VAL A 415 -15.37 -29.35 -0.10
C VAL A 415 -15.12 -30.83 -0.37
N VAL A 416 -14.11 -31.15 -1.17
CA VAL A 416 -13.68 -32.52 -1.47
C VAL A 416 -12.16 -32.61 -1.46
N TRP A 417 -11.64 -33.79 -1.13
CA TRP A 417 -10.21 -34.07 -1.24
C TRP A 417 -9.78 -34.21 -2.71
N SER A 418 -8.63 -33.64 -3.08
CA SER A 418 -8.01 -33.82 -4.38
C SER A 418 -6.59 -34.35 -4.22
N ASP A 419 -6.35 -35.57 -4.72
CA ASP A 419 -5.00 -36.14 -4.75
C ASP A 419 -4.06 -35.35 -5.67
N THR A 420 -4.57 -34.91 -6.84
CA THR A 420 -3.85 -34.09 -7.82
C THR A 420 -3.33 -32.77 -7.25
N LEU A 421 -4.12 -32.13 -6.37
CA LEU A 421 -3.76 -30.86 -5.73
C LEU A 421 -3.21 -31.04 -4.31
N SER A 422 -3.20 -32.28 -3.81
CA SER A 422 -2.72 -32.68 -2.48
C SER A 422 -3.34 -31.83 -1.37
N GLY A 423 -4.66 -31.82 -1.31
CA GLY A 423 -5.43 -31.07 -0.32
C GLY A 423 -6.93 -31.01 -0.64
N GLU A 424 -7.67 -30.33 0.22
CA GLU A 424 -9.07 -30.02 0.02
C GLU A 424 -9.25 -28.90 -1.01
N VAL A 425 -10.25 -29.05 -1.87
CA VAL A 425 -10.67 -28.06 -2.87
C VAL A 425 -12.16 -27.80 -2.75
N CYS A 426 -12.60 -26.61 -3.14
CA CYS A 426 -13.99 -26.19 -3.11
C CYS A 426 -14.55 -26.16 -4.54
N LEU A 427 -15.31 -27.19 -4.92
CA LEU A 427 -15.77 -27.41 -6.29
C LEU A 427 -17.27 -27.15 -6.44
N SER A 428 -17.67 -26.54 -7.55
CA SER A 428 -19.07 -26.51 -7.98
C SER A 428 -19.57 -27.92 -8.31
N THR A 429 -20.89 -28.13 -8.33
CA THR A 429 -21.49 -29.46 -8.59
C THR A 429 -21.09 -30.06 -9.95
N SER A 430 -20.69 -29.24 -10.92
CA SER A 430 -20.20 -29.71 -12.22
C SER A 430 -18.69 -29.92 -12.28
N GLU A 431 -17.93 -29.36 -11.34
CA GLU A 431 -16.47 -29.49 -11.29
C GLU A 431 -16.02 -30.80 -10.63
N CYS A 432 -14.84 -31.28 -11.04
CA CYS A 432 -14.21 -32.49 -10.52
C CYS A 432 -12.69 -32.43 -10.63
N THR A 433 -12.01 -33.21 -9.80
CA THR A 433 -10.57 -33.53 -9.97
C THR A 433 -10.33 -35.04 -10.02
N ALA A 434 -11.38 -35.84 -9.82
CA ALA A 434 -11.40 -37.30 -9.92
C ALA A 434 -12.80 -37.79 -10.29
N ASN A 435 -12.91 -38.99 -10.88
CA ASN A 435 -14.19 -39.57 -11.33
C ASN A 435 -15.22 -39.72 -10.20
N TRP A 436 -14.80 -40.04 -8.99
CA TRP A 436 -15.69 -40.21 -7.84
C TRP A 436 -16.30 -38.90 -7.33
N HIS A 437 -15.86 -37.75 -7.85
CA HIS A 437 -16.52 -36.46 -7.58
C HIS A 437 -17.81 -36.29 -8.40
N CYS A 438 -18.00 -37.11 -9.43
CA CYS A 438 -19.10 -37.01 -10.37
C CYS A 438 -20.22 -38.01 -10.04
N ALA A 439 -21.47 -37.55 -10.16
CA ALA A 439 -22.62 -38.42 -10.07
C ALA A 439 -22.70 -39.33 -11.31
N TYR A 440 -22.95 -40.62 -11.09
CA TYR A 440 -23.17 -41.59 -12.17
C TYR A 440 -24.30 -41.12 -13.12
N PRO A 441 -24.16 -41.23 -14.45
CA PRO A 441 -23.10 -41.91 -15.21
C PRO A 441 -21.91 -41.03 -15.60
N LYS A 442 -21.78 -39.82 -15.05
CA LYS A 442 -20.75 -38.86 -15.49
C LYS A 442 -19.35 -39.27 -15.03
N THR A 443 -18.36 -38.97 -15.85
CA THR A 443 -16.93 -39.11 -15.56
C THR A 443 -16.25 -37.74 -15.52
N CYS A 444 -15.10 -37.68 -14.86
CA CYS A 444 -14.35 -36.44 -14.76
C CYS A 444 -13.49 -36.24 -16.01
N GLN A 445 -13.79 -35.21 -16.78
CA GLN A 445 -13.04 -34.83 -17.97
C GLN A 445 -12.15 -33.63 -17.65
N ILE A 446 -10.84 -33.86 -17.55
CA ILE A 446 -9.83 -32.82 -17.28
C ILE A 446 -9.10 -32.52 -18.58
N SER A 447 -9.24 -31.29 -19.07
CA SER A 447 -8.53 -30.83 -20.27
C SER A 447 -7.01 -30.82 -20.04
N SER A 448 -6.25 -31.03 -21.11
CA SER A 448 -4.78 -30.98 -21.05
C SER A 448 -4.31 -29.64 -20.45
N GLY A 449 -3.41 -29.71 -19.47
CA GLY A 449 -2.87 -28.54 -18.75
C GLY A 449 -3.77 -27.99 -17.63
N GLN A 450 -4.96 -28.55 -17.39
CA GLN A 450 -5.84 -28.16 -16.29
C GLN A 450 -5.69 -29.11 -15.10
N GLN A 451 -5.95 -28.58 -13.90
CA GLN A 451 -5.97 -29.37 -12.66
C GLN A 451 -7.40 -29.69 -12.18
N VAL A 452 -8.39 -29.00 -12.73
CA VAL A 452 -9.83 -29.17 -12.47
C VAL A 452 -10.54 -29.40 -13.80
N GLY A 453 -11.43 -30.38 -13.82
CA GLY A 453 -12.24 -30.76 -14.96
C GLY A 453 -13.73 -30.56 -14.71
N GLN A 454 -14.53 -31.06 -15.65
CA GLN A 454 -16.00 -31.06 -15.56
C GLN A 454 -16.54 -32.49 -15.58
N CYS A 455 -17.61 -32.72 -14.83
CA CYS A 455 -18.37 -33.96 -14.87
C CYS A 455 -19.22 -34.01 -16.13
N GLN A 456 -18.85 -34.89 -17.07
CA GLN A 456 -19.51 -35.05 -18.36
C GLN A 456 -19.94 -36.51 -18.56
N VAL A 457 -20.99 -36.72 -19.36
CA VAL A 457 -21.51 -38.06 -19.69
C VAL A 457 -20.57 -38.77 -20.65
#